data_AF-A0A9E5U141-F1
#
_entry.id   AF-A0A9E5U141-F1
#
_cell.length_a   1.000
_cell.length_b   1.000
_cell.length_c   1.000
_cell.angle_alpha   90.00
_cell.angle_beta   90.00
_cell.angle_gamma   90.00
#
_symmetry.space_group_name_H-M   'P 1'
#
loop_
_entity.id
_entity.type
_entity.pdbx_description
1 polymer ?
#
loop_
_entity_poly.entity_id
_entity_poly.type
_entity_poly.pdbx_seq_one_letter_code
_entity_poly.pdbx_strand_id
1 'polypeptide(L)'
;MTASIWERFYRIPISVNLAYPIGVVNGLMALAFIAGFLRTVTYGYWTLFHAISVLSTWSYLIKPFGGPNHLFLAGVPIVAAMVALFMLREWDVLSVDGWRAGRLGLAARPR
;
A
#
# COMPACT_ATOMS: atom_id res chain seq x y z
N MET A 1 17.49 -6.57 -7.53
CA MET A 1 16.13 -6.24 -8.01
C MET A 1 15.56 -4.99 -7.36
N THR A 2 15.53 -4.86 -6.02
CA THR A 2 14.99 -3.64 -5.36
C THR A 2 15.78 -2.38 -5.72
N ALA A 3 17.12 -2.40 -5.65
CA ALA A 3 17.94 -1.23 -6.00
C ALA A 3 17.68 -0.71 -7.44
N SER A 4 17.55 -1.62 -8.41
CA SER A 4 17.25 -1.25 -9.80
C SER A 4 15.83 -0.69 -9.99
N ILE A 5 14.85 -1.13 -9.18
CA ILE A 5 13.49 -0.57 -9.22
C ILE A 5 13.51 0.87 -8.71
N TRP A 6 14.23 1.12 -7.61
CA TRP A 6 14.40 2.46 -7.02
C TRP A 6 15.02 3.45 -8.00
N GLU A 7 16.11 3.05 -8.66
CA GLU A 7 16.75 3.87 -9.67
C GLU A 7 15.83 4.11 -10.89
N ARG A 8 15.17 3.06 -11.40
CA ARG A 8 14.36 3.15 -12.63
C ARG A 8 13.07 3.96 -12.46
N PHE A 9 12.35 3.77 -11.36
CA PHE A 9 11.01 4.32 -11.19
C PHE A 9 10.98 5.55 -10.28
N TYR A 10 11.85 5.59 -9.28
CA TYR A 10 11.90 6.68 -8.32
C TYR A 10 13.06 7.66 -8.59
N ARG A 11 13.96 7.32 -9.52
CA ARG A 11 15.17 8.11 -9.85
C ARG A 11 16.07 8.36 -8.65
N ILE A 12 16.04 7.44 -7.69
CA ILE A 12 16.83 7.50 -6.46
C ILE A 12 17.75 6.27 -6.46
N PRO A 13 19.07 6.43 -6.67
CA PRO A 13 19.99 5.31 -6.54
C PRO A 13 20.11 4.91 -5.07
N ILE A 14 19.96 3.63 -4.79
CA ILE A 14 20.18 3.06 -3.46
C ILE A 14 21.17 1.90 -3.54
N SER A 15 21.95 1.71 -2.48
CA SER A 15 22.84 0.55 -2.40
C SER A 15 22.06 -0.73 -2.17
N VAL A 16 22.66 -1.86 -2.57
CA VAL A 16 22.10 -3.20 -2.27
C VAL A 16 21.96 -3.41 -0.76
N ASN A 17 22.90 -2.89 0.04
CA ASN A 17 22.86 -2.99 1.49
C ASN A 17 21.64 -2.27 2.09
N LEU A 18 21.18 -1.17 1.48
CA LEU A 18 19.97 -0.46 1.91
C LEU A 18 18.68 -1.16 1.44
N ALA A 19 18.74 -1.95 0.37
CA ALA A 19 17.58 -2.69 -0.13
C ALA A 19 17.07 -3.76 0.85
N TYR A 20 17.96 -4.41 1.62
CA TYR A 20 17.56 -5.42 2.61
C TYR A 20 16.66 -4.87 3.72
N PRO A 21 17.05 -3.82 4.48
CA PRO A 21 16.19 -3.27 5.53
C PRO A 21 14.90 -2.69 4.97
N ILE A 22 14.90 -2.10 3.77
CA ILE A 22 13.67 -1.66 3.10
C ILE A 22 12.72 -2.85 2.87
N GLY A 23 13.25 -3.98 2.40
CA GLY A 23 12.47 -5.20 2.20
C GLY A 23 11.89 -5.74 3.51
N VAL A 24 12.68 -5.74 4.59
CA VAL A 24 12.21 -6.18 5.92
C VAL A 24 11.09 -5.27 6.43
N VAL A 25 11.26 -3.95 6.36
CA VAL A 25 10.22 -2.99 6.77
C VAL A 25 8.95 -3.18 5.96
N ASN A 26 9.05 -3.29 4.64
CA ASN A 26 7.89 -3.52 3.77
C ASN A 26 7.21 -4.85 4.07
N GLY A 27 7.97 -5.91 4.36
CA GLY A 27 7.43 -7.21 4.76
C GLY A 27 6.66 -7.14 6.07
N LEU A 28 7.21 -6.50 7.10
CA LEU A 28 6.51 -6.30 8.37
C LEU A 28 5.25 -5.44 8.22
N MET A 29 5.32 -4.37 7.43
CA MET A 29 4.16 -3.53 7.11
C MET A 29 3.09 -4.29 6.34
N ALA A 30 3.47 -5.25 5.48
CA ALA A 30 2.53 -6.07 4.73
C ALA A 30 1.80 -7.05 5.67
N LEU A 31 2.55 -7.70 6.57
CA LEU A 31 1.96 -8.59 7.57
C LEU A 31 1.02 -7.83 8.51
N ALA A 32 1.42 -6.64 8.97
CA ALA A 32 0.57 -5.79 9.81
C ALA A 32 -0.69 -5.33 9.08
N PHE A 33 -0.60 -5.00 7.79
CA PHE A 33 -1.74 -4.67 6.94
C PHE A 33 -2.70 -5.85 6.77
N ILE A 34 -2.19 -7.03 6.45
CA ILE A 34 -3.01 -8.25 6.29
C ILE A 34 -3.74 -8.60 7.59
N ALA A 35 -3.07 -8.45 8.73
CA ALA A 35 -3.70 -8.63 10.04
C ALA A 35 -4.70 -7.52 10.41
N GLY A 36 -4.67 -6.38 9.71
CA GLY A 36 -5.41 -5.17 10.08
C GLY A 36 -4.99 -4.62 11.44
N PHE A 37 -3.69 -4.67 11.75
CA PHE A 37 -3.08 -4.06 12.93
C PHE A 37 -2.62 -2.64 12.60
N LEU A 38 -2.84 -1.71 13.54
CA LEU A 38 -2.57 -0.28 13.37
C LEU A 38 -3.19 0.29 12.08
N ARG A 39 -4.50 0.05 11.87
CA ARG A 39 -5.22 0.32 10.60
C ARG A 39 -4.91 1.69 10.00
N THR A 40 -4.94 2.75 10.82
CA THR A 40 -4.65 4.12 10.35
C THR A 40 -3.25 4.24 9.77
N VAL A 41 -2.25 3.60 10.39
CA VAL A 41 -0.86 3.63 9.92
C VAL A 41 -0.67 2.70 8.74
N THR A 42 -1.09 1.44 8.85
CA THR A 42 -0.85 0.44 7.80
C THR A 42 -1.66 0.72 6.54
N TYR A 43 -2.93 1.09 6.65
CA TYR A 43 -3.76 1.37 5.48
C TYR A 43 -3.32 2.68 4.80
N GLY A 44 -2.96 3.69 5.61
CA GLY A 44 -2.41 4.95 5.11
C GLY A 44 -1.08 4.75 4.40
N TYR A 45 -0.17 3.98 5.00
CA TYR A 45 1.13 3.62 4.41
C TYR A 45 0.94 2.94 3.04
N TRP A 46 0.13 1.89 2.94
CA TRP A 46 -0.07 1.17 1.69
C TRP A 46 -0.82 1.99 0.64
N THR A 47 -1.75 2.85 1.07
CA THR A 47 -2.40 3.82 0.17
C THR A 47 -1.36 4.74 -0.48
N LEU A 48 -0.48 5.36 0.31
CA LEU A 48 0.58 6.23 -0.21
C LEU A 48 1.58 5.45 -1.06
N PHE A 49 2.00 4.27 -0.60
CA PHE A 49 2.96 3.42 -1.32
C PHE A 49 2.46 3.06 -2.72
N HIS A 50 1.21 2.61 -2.83
CA HIS A 50 0.60 2.29 -4.12
C HIS A 50 0.33 3.54 -4.96
N ALA A 51 -0.11 4.66 -4.36
CA ALA A 51 -0.32 5.90 -5.08
C ALA A 51 0.98 6.42 -5.72
N ILE A 52 2.07 6.47 -4.96
CA ILE A 52 3.39 6.88 -5.49
C ILE A 52 3.83 5.90 -6.60
N SER A 53 3.63 4.60 -6.40
CA SER A 53 3.99 3.60 -7.42
C SER A 53 3.21 3.80 -8.73
N VAL A 54 1.90 4.04 -8.66
CA VAL A 54 1.06 4.36 -9.84
C VAL A 54 1.53 5.66 -10.50
N LEU A 55 1.73 6.73 -9.72
CA LEU A 55 2.20 8.02 -10.25
C LEU A 55 3.58 7.92 -10.91
N SER A 56 4.50 7.14 -10.35
CA SER A 56 5.84 6.91 -10.92
C SER A 56 5.79 6.21 -12.29
N THR A 57 4.69 5.51 -12.58
CA THR A 57 4.49 4.73 -13.81
C THR A 57 3.47 5.35 -14.77
N TRP A 58 3.09 6.62 -14.57
CA TRP A 58 2.03 7.30 -15.32
C TRP A 58 2.15 7.18 -16.84
N SER A 59 3.38 7.21 -17.37
CA SER A 59 3.64 7.14 -18.81
C SER A 59 3.30 5.78 -19.43
N TYR A 60 3.25 4.73 -18.62
CA TYR A 60 2.78 3.40 -19.03
C TYR A 60 1.24 3.30 -18.99
N LEU A 61 0.57 4.11 -18.16
CA LEU A 61 -0.89 4.12 -18.03
C LEU A 61 -1.58 4.73 -19.26
N ILE A 62 -0.97 5.75 -19.86
CA ILE A 62 -1.56 6.54 -20.94
C ILE A 62 -1.13 6.08 -22.35
N LYS A 63 -0.37 4.99 -22.46
CA LYS A 63 0.10 4.44 -23.75
C LYS A 63 -0.72 3.19 -24.12
N PRO A 64 -1.87 3.35 -24.80
CA PRO A 64 -2.80 2.24 -25.08
C PRO A 64 -2.20 1.13 -25.96
N PHE A 65 -1.18 1.43 -26.78
CA PHE A 65 -0.53 0.47 -27.70
C PHE A 65 0.98 0.28 -27.40
N GLY A 66 1.44 0.70 -26.22
CA GLY A 66 2.86 0.74 -25.85
C GLY A 66 3.41 -0.55 -25.24
N GLY A 67 3.38 -1.66 -25.98
CA GLY A 67 4.06 -2.91 -25.58
C GLY A 67 3.46 -3.65 -24.35
N PRO A 68 4.13 -4.69 -23.80
CA PRO A 68 3.57 -5.68 -22.86
C PRO A 68 3.26 -5.15 -21.43
N ASN A 69 3.14 -3.84 -21.24
CA ASN A 69 3.12 -3.19 -19.93
C ASN A 69 1.71 -2.86 -19.41
N HIS A 70 0.65 -3.50 -19.91
CA HIS A 70 -0.72 -3.23 -19.47
C HIS A 70 -0.96 -3.55 -17.98
N LEU A 71 -0.10 -4.36 -17.35
CA LEU A 71 -0.20 -4.68 -15.92
C LEU A 71 -0.07 -3.45 -15.01
N PHE A 72 0.56 -2.36 -15.44
CA PHE A 72 0.59 -1.12 -14.64
C PHE A 72 -0.81 -0.54 -14.42
N LEU A 73 -1.73 -0.78 -15.35
CA LEU A 73 -3.13 -0.35 -15.20
C LEU A 73 -3.81 -1.00 -13.99
N ALA A 74 -3.39 -2.21 -13.61
CA ALA A 74 -3.90 -2.88 -12.41
C ALA A 74 -3.57 -2.10 -11.12
N GLY A 75 -2.58 -1.21 -11.13
CA GLY A 75 -2.29 -0.33 -10.00
C GLY A 75 -3.42 0.65 -9.69
N VAL A 76 -4.19 1.10 -10.69
CA VAL A 76 -5.28 2.07 -10.51
C VAL A 76 -6.40 1.53 -9.59
N PRO A 77 -7.01 0.36 -9.86
CA PRO A 77 -8.01 -0.21 -8.95
C PRO A 77 -7.42 -0.58 -7.59
N ILE A 78 -6.14 -0.94 -7.49
CA ILE A 78 -5.47 -1.19 -6.21
C ILE A 78 -5.44 0.10 -5.37
N VAL A 79 -5.05 1.24 -5.94
CA VAL A 79 -5.06 2.52 -5.22
C VAL A 79 -6.47 2.88 -4.78
N ALA A 80 -7.47 2.71 -5.65
CA ALA A 80 -8.87 2.95 -5.28
C ALA A 80 -9.33 2.07 -4.11
N ALA A 81 -8.99 0.78 -4.11
CA ALA A 81 -9.29 -0.14 -3.03
C ALA A 81 -8.58 0.25 -1.72
N MET A 82 -7.31 0.66 -1.79
CA MET A 82 -6.57 1.11 -0.60
C MET A 82 -7.16 2.39 0.00
N VAL A 83 -7.53 3.35 -0.85
CA VAL A 83 -8.23 4.57 -0.41
C VAL A 83 -9.56 4.21 0.27
N ALA A 84 -10.34 3.30 -0.33
CA ALA A 84 -11.59 2.82 0.27
C ALA A 84 -11.36 2.18 1.64
N LEU A 85 -10.36 1.29 1.77
CA LEU A 85 -9.99 0.70 3.06
C LEU A 85 -9.59 1.77 4.08
N PHE A 86 -8.79 2.76 3.70
CA PHE A 86 -8.37 3.81 4.61
C PHE A 86 -9.54 4.69 5.09
N MET A 87 -10.46 5.04 4.19
CA MET A 87 -11.67 5.82 4.52
C MET A 87 -12.65 5.03 5.38
N LEU A 88 -12.85 3.74 5.08
CA LEU A 88 -13.78 2.86 5.77
C LEU A 88 -13.15 2.08 6.92
N ARG A 89 -11.90 2.37 7.29
CA ARG A 89 -11.15 1.61 8.30
C ARG A 89 -11.90 1.47 9.62
N GLU A 90 -12.71 2.45 10.02
CA GLU A 90 -13.47 2.38 11.28
C GLU A 90 -14.57 1.32 11.26
N TRP A 91 -15.03 0.94 10.06
CA TRP A 91 -16.06 -0.06 9.81
C TRP A 91 -15.47 -1.47 9.60
N ASP A 92 -14.14 -1.58 9.57
CA ASP A 92 -13.45 -2.86 9.44
C ASP A 92 -13.50 -3.63 10.76
N VAL A 93 -14.43 -4.57 10.85
CA VAL A 93 -14.64 -5.44 12.03
C VAL A 93 -13.93 -6.79 11.92
N LEU A 94 -13.31 -7.12 10.77
CA LEU A 94 -12.64 -8.40 10.54
C LEU A 94 -11.14 -8.34 10.84
N SER A 95 -10.59 -7.14 10.96
CA SER A 95 -9.22 -6.87 11.39
C SER A 95 -8.96 -7.15 12.88
N VAL A 96 -7.69 -7.35 13.24
CA VAL A 96 -7.24 -7.44 14.64
C VAL A 96 -7.67 -6.22 15.46
N ASP A 97 -7.54 -5.01 14.90
CA ASP A 97 -7.98 -3.78 15.56
C ASP A 97 -9.52 -3.72 15.67
N GLY A 98 -10.24 -4.19 14.65
CA GLY A 98 -11.70 -4.34 14.68
C GLY A 98 -12.18 -5.28 15.79
N TRP A 99 -11.55 -6.45 15.94
CA TRP A 99 -11.85 -7.39 17.02
C TRP A 99 -11.55 -6.80 18.40
N ARG A 100 -10.45 -6.04 18.55
CA ARG A 100 -10.13 -5.35 19.80
C ARG A 100 -11.18 -4.28 20.13
N ALA A 101 -11.59 -3.48 19.14
CA ALA A 101 -12.63 -2.48 19.32
C ALA A 101 -14.00 -3.09 19.70
N GLY A 102 -14.36 -4.22 19.07
CA GLY A 102 -15.58 -4.98 19.40
C GLY A 102 -15.57 -5.52 20.83
N ARG A 103 -14.46 -6.13 21.26
CA ARG A 103 -14.29 -6.63 22.65
C ARG A 103 -14.37 -5.52 23.69
N LEU A 104 -13.94 -4.31 23.36
CA LEU A 104 -13.96 -3.15 24.25
C LEU A 104 -15.28 -2.36 24.21
N GLY A 105 -16.28 -2.80 23.42
CA GLY A 105 -17.55 -2.09 23.26
C GLY A 105 -17.44 -0.76 22.51
N LEU A 106 -16.33 -0.54 21.79
CA LEU A 106 -16.02 0.72 21.08
C LEU A 106 -16.51 0.73 19.63
N ALA A 107 -17.05 -0.39 19.13
CA ALA A 107 -17.32 -0.64 17.71
C ALA A 107 -18.41 0.25 17.06
N ALA A 108 -19.01 1.20 17.77
CA ALA A 108 -20.13 2.01 17.26
C ALA A 108 -20.03 3.52 17.55
N ARG A 109 -18.84 4.08 17.83
CA ARG A 109 -18.70 5.55 17.99
C ARG A 109 -17.91 6.16 16.84
N PRO A 110 -18.55 6.54 15.72
CA PRO A 110 -17.96 7.54 14.85
C PRO A 110 -17.74 8.82 15.67
N ARG A 111 -16.51 9.36 15.61
CA ARG A 111 -16.17 10.66 16.19
C ARG A 111 -16.70 11.78 15.31
#